data_AF-A0A914Q214-F1
#
_entry.id   AF-A0A914Q214-F1
#
_cell.length_a   1.000
_cell.length_b   1.000
_cell.length_c   1.000
_cell.angle_alpha   90.00
_cell.angle_beta   90.00
_cell.angle_gamma   90.00
#
_symmetry.space_group_name_H-M   'P 1'
#
loop_
_entity.id
_entity.type
_entity.pdbx_description
1 polymer ?
#
loop_
_entity_poly.entity_id
_entity_poly.type
_entity_poly.pdbx_seq_one_letter_code
_entity_poly.pdbx_strand_id
1 'polypeptide(L)'
;MFALQSFGNEVREFFAVAAGRQEGDKAALFENQFKPAAERYLPAFQQALHASGSGYFVKSGISYIDFVVAENVDKLNGLLPEFFSKHPSLLKHSKSVLSLPELEKYLSSRPHSLV
;
A
#
# COMPACT_ATOMS: atom_id res chain seq x y z
N MET A 1 10.04 -7.19 -6.92
CA MET A 1 9.38 -8.24 -6.09
C MET A 1 9.99 -8.30 -4.68
N PHE A 2 11.32 -8.33 -4.52
CA PHE A 2 11.99 -8.31 -3.21
C PHE A 2 11.62 -7.13 -2.30
N ALA A 3 11.59 -5.90 -2.80
CA ALA A 3 11.30 -4.71 -1.98
C ALA A 3 9.92 -4.71 -1.30
N LEU A 4 8.89 -5.25 -1.96
CA LEU A 4 7.55 -5.33 -1.39
C LEU A 4 7.46 -6.38 -0.27
N GLN A 5 8.08 -7.54 -0.48
CA GLN A 5 8.17 -8.58 0.53
C GLN A 5 8.99 -8.10 1.74
N SER A 6 10.11 -7.42 1.51
CA SER A 6 10.93 -6.83 2.57
C SER A 6 10.15 -5.77 3.36
N PHE A 7 9.49 -4.83 2.69
CA PHE A 7 8.64 -3.85 3.36
C PHE A 7 7.55 -4.51 4.20
N GLY A 8 6.78 -5.43 3.60
CA GLY A 8 5.68 -6.12 4.30
C GLY A 8 6.15 -6.91 5.53
N ASN A 9 7.34 -7.51 5.48
CA ASN A 9 7.93 -8.21 6.62
C ASN A 9 8.38 -7.24 7.72
N GLU A 10 9.02 -6.12 7.36
CA GLU A 10 9.51 -5.12 8.32
C GLU A 10 8.38 -4.42 9.06
N VAL A 11 7.23 -4.18 8.41
CA VAL A 11 6.10 -3.47 9.02
C VAL A 11 4.98 -4.38 9.52
N ARG A 12 5.19 -5.70 9.51
CA ARG A 12 4.17 -6.72 9.86
C ARG A 12 3.62 -6.54 11.27
N GLU A 13 4.48 -6.22 12.23
CA GLU A 13 4.09 -6.04 13.63
C GLU A 13 3.23 -4.80 13.82
N PHE A 14 3.66 -3.67 13.22
CA PHE A 14 2.84 -2.46 13.16
C PHE A 14 1.44 -2.76 12.60
N PHE A 15 1.35 -3.53 11.50
CA PHE A 15 0.06 -3.93 10.93
C PHE A 15 -0.79 -4.78 11.87
N ALA A 16 -0.19 -5.73 12.59
CA ALA A 16 -0.92 -6.58 13.52
C ALA A 16 -1.54 -5.75 14.66
N VAL A 17 -0.77 -4.80 15.21
CA VAL A 17 -1.23 -3.90 16.28
C VAL A 17 -2.24 -2.86 15.76
N ALA A 18 -1.97 -2.24 14.61
CA ALA A 18 -2.88 -1.26 14.02
C ALA A 18 -4.24 -1.86 13.63
N ALA A 19 -4.27 -3.15 13.26
CA ALA A 19 -5.49 -3.89 12.96
C ALA A 19 -6.16 -4.52 14.20
N GLY A 20 -5.64 -4.31 15.41
CA GLY A 20 -6.20 -4.85 16.66
C GLY A 20 -6.05 -6.37 16.83
N ARG A 21 -5.15 -7.01 16.08
CA ARG A 21 -4.88 -8.46 16.18
C ARG A 21 -3.86 -8.83 17.24
N GLN A 22 -3.09 -7.84 17.69
CA GLN A 22 -2.06 -7.99 18.69
C GLN A 22 -2.07 -6.75 19.59
N GLU A 23 -1.87 -6.93 20.89
CA GLU A 23 -1.60 -5.81 21.79
C GLU A 23 -0.19 -5.26 21.53
N GLY A 24 -0.04 -3.94 21.62
CA GLY A 24 1.24 -3.28 21.44
C GLY A 24 1.12 -1.76 21.35
N ASP A 25 2.26 -1.08 21.42
CA ASP A 25 2.32 0.37 21.28
C ASP A 25 2.36 0.75 19.79
N LYS A 26 1.18 1.06 19.23
CA LYS A 26 1.02 1.49 17.84
C LYS A 26 1.88 2.72 17.50
N ALA A 27 2.04 3.66 18.44
CA ALA A 27 2.78 4.90 18.20
C ALA A 27 4.29 4.61 18.14
N ALA A 28 4.80 3.81 19.07
CA ALA A 28 6.21 3.37 19.04
C ALA A 28 6.53 2.55 17.79
N LEU A 29 5.64 1.62 17.39
CA LEU A 29 5.80 0.83 16.16
C LEU A 29 5.74 1.70 14.90
N PHE A 30 4.91 2.73 14.90
CA PHE A 30 4.85 3.68 13.79
C PHE A 30 6.19 4.43 13.62
N GLU A 31 6.70 5.03 14.69
CA GLU A 31 7.94 5.84 14.62
C GLU A 31 9.20 4.99 14.42
N ASN A 32 9.27 3.81 15.05
CA ASN A 32 10.50 3.01 15.06
C ASN A 32 10.57 1.96 13.94
N GLN A 33 9.44 1.50 13.40
CA GLN A 33 9.41 0.48 12.35
C GLN A 33 8.76 0.99 11.06
N PHE A 34 7.51 1.43 11.12
CA PHE A 34 6.74 1.74 9.91
C PHE A 34 7.35 2.90 9.12
N LYS A 35 7.57 4.03 9.77
CA LYS A 35 8.05 5.25 9.12
C LYS A 35 9.45 5.09 8.52
N PRO A 36 10.46 4.54 9.22
CA PRO A 36 11.77 4.26 8.62
C PRO A 36 11.71 3.30 7.43
N ALA A 37 10.87 2.26 7.50
CA ALA A 37 10.68 1.34 6.39
C ALA A 37 10.00 2.05 5.20
N ALA A 38 8.96 2.84 5.45
CA ALA A 38 8.24 3.56 4.41
C ALA A 38 9.14 4.58 3.71
N GLU A 39 9.97 5.32 4.46
CA GLU A 39 10.97 6.25 3.92
C GLU A 39 12.02 5.54 3.05
N ARG A 40 12.37 4.29 3.39
CA ARG A 40 13.33 3.49 2.61
C ARG A 40 12.72 2.93 1.32
N TYR A 41 11.49 2.42 1.37
CA TYR A 41 10.92 1.63 0.27
C TYR A 41 9.96 2.41 -0.64
N LEU A 42 9.14 3.32 -0.11
CA LEU A 42 8.15 4.05 -0.92
C LEU A 42 8.76 4.89 -2.05
N PRO A 43 9.92 5.55 -1.89
CA PRO A 43 10.54 6.28 -3.00
C PRO A 43 10.84 5.39 -4.20
N ALA A 44 11.27 4.14 -3.98
CA ALA A 44 11.53 3.19 -5.06
C ALA A 44 10.25 2.80 -5.81
N PHE A 45 9.12 2.64 -5.10
CA PHE A 45 7.82 2.41 -5.74
C PHE A 45 7.37 3.62 -6.57
N GLN A 46 7.51 4.83 -6.02
CA GLN A 46 7.16 6.06 -6.73
C GLN A 46 8.02 6.25 -7.98
N GLN A 47 9.32 5.97 -7.89
CA GLN A 47 10.23 6.03 -9.03
C GLN A 47 9.88 4.99 -10.09
N ALA A 48 9.57 3.74 -9.70
CA ALA A 48 9.17 2.69 -10.64
C ALA A 48 7.86 3.05 -11.37
N LEU A 49 6.88 3.56 -10.62
CA LEU A 49 5.60 4.03 -11.18
C LEU A 49 5.79 5.21 -12.14
N HIS A 50 6.68 6.15 -11.81
CA HIS A 50 7.00 7.27 -12.69
C HIS A 50 7.75 6.82 -13.96
N ALA A 51 8.73 5.93 -13.80
CA ALA A 51 9.59 5.46 -14.89
C ALA A 51 8.84 4.66 -15.96
N SER A 52 7.73 4.00 -15.61
CA SER A 52 6.92 3.26 -16.59
C SER A 52 6.25 4.17 -17.62
N GLY A 53 5.90 5.41 -17.24
CA GLY A 53 5.14 6.36 -18.03
C GLY A 53 3.69 5.94 -18.36
N SER A 54 3.22 4.79 -17.86
CA SER A 54 1.91 4.21 -18.21
C SER A 54 0.82 4.51 -17.17
N GLY A 55 1.20 5.03 -16.00
CA GLY A 55 0.32 5.10 -14.83
C GLY A 55 0.23 3.79 -14.03
N TYR A 56 0.92 2.74 -14.47
CA TYR A 56 1.08 1.44 -13.80
C TYR A 56 2.56 1.14 -13.54
N PHE A 57 2.88 0.07 -12.84
CA PHE A 57 4.27 -0.29 -12.53
C PHE A 57 5.07 -0.80 -13.73
N VAL A 58 4.40 -1.19 -14.83
CA VAL A 58 5.05 -1.63 -16.06
C VAL A 58 4.55 -0.85 -17.27
N LYS A 59 5.43 -0.66 -18.26
CA LYS A 59 5.12 0.13 -19.47
C LYS A 59 4.00 -0.47 -20.32
N SER A 60 3.84 -1.80 -20.29
CA SER A 60 2.81 -2.52 -21.05
C SER A 60 1.39 -2.37 -20.48
N GLY A 61 1.22 -1.64 -19.36
CA GLY A 61 -0.07 -1.42 -18.72
C GLY A 61 -0.18 -2.13 -17.39
N ILE A 62 -1.41 -2.54 -17.04
CA ILE A 62 -1.69 -3.16 -15.75
C ILE A 62 -1.08 -4.56 -15.63
N SER A 63 -0.63 -4.88 -14.43
CA SER A 63 -0.01 -6.16 -14.08
C SER A 63 -0.33 -6.55 -12.64
N TYR A 64 0.05 -7.76 -12.23
CA TYR A 64 -0.23 -8.25 -10.88
C TYR A 64 0.28 -7.32 -9.77
N ILE A 65 1.44 -6.68 -9.96
CA ILE A 65 2.03 -5.79 -8.94
C ILE A 65 1.17 -4.54 -8.69
N ASP A 66 0.40 -4.09 -9.68
CA ASP A 66 -0.48 -2.94 -9.55
C ASP A 66 -1.60 -3.22 -8.54
N PHE A 67 -2.23 -4.39 -8.63
CA PHE A 67 -3.24 -4.83 -7.66
C PHE A 67 -2.68 -4.99 -6.26
N VAL A 68 -1.49 -5.57 -6.13
CA VAL A 68 -0.88 -5.78 -4.81
C VAL A 68 -0.55 -4.45 -4.15
N VAL A 69 0.06 -3.51 -4.89
CA VAL A 69 0.38 -2.19 -4.33
C VAL A 69 -0.88 -1.38 -4.05
N ALA A 70 -1.87 -1.40 -4.95
CA ALA A 70 -3.13 -0.68 -4.77
C ALA A 70 -3.85 -1.15 -3.49
N GLU A 71 -4.02 -2.45 -3.31
CA GLU A 71 -4.67 -2.99 -2.10
C GLU A 71 -3.93 -2.60 -0.82
N ASN A 72 -2.59 -2.67 -0.82
CA ASN A 72 -1.79 -2.29 0.36
C ASN A 72 -1.86 -0.79 0.65
N VAL A 73 -1.81 0.06 -0.38
CA VAL A 73 -1.91 1.52 -0.23
C VAL A 73 -3.30 1.92 0.26
N ASP A 74 -4.37 1.32 -0.26
CA ASP A 74 -5.75 1.60 0.18
C ASP A 74 -5.94 1.23 1.66
N LYS A 75 -5.53 0.02 2.06
CA LYS A 75 -5.56 -0.43 3.46
C LYS A 75 -4.76 0.48 4.37
N LEU A 76 -3.52 0.78 3.99
CA LEU A 76 -2.64 1.63 4.79
C LEU A 76 -3.14 3.06 4.89
N ASN A 77 -3.73 3.61 3.83
CA ASN A 77 -4.34 4.92 3.84
C ASN A 77 -5.56 4.96 4.78
N GLY A 78 -6.32 3.86 4.89
CA GLY A 78 -7.38 3.74 5.90
C GLY A 78 -6.88 3.77 7.35
N LEU A 79 -5.66 3.27 7.60
CA LEU A 79 -5.05 3.25 8.93
C LEU A 79 -4.24 4.52 9.27
N LEU A 80 -3.61 5.12 8.26
CA LEU A 80 -2.65 6.22 8.36
C LEU A 80 -2.90 7.29 7.28
N PRO A 81 -4.09 7.92 7.26
CA PRO A 81 -4.46 8.85 6.19
C PRO A 81 -3.51 10.06 6.10
N GLU A 82 -3.05 10.58 7.24
CA GLU A 82 -2.11 11.71 7.32
C GLU A 82 -0.71 11.38 6.77
N PHE A 83 -0.32 10.11 6.79
CA PHE A 83 0.94 9.68 6.21
C PHE A 83 0.82 9.61 4.68
N PHE A 84 -0.23 8.95 4.18
CA PHE A 84 -0.41 8.73 2.74
C PHE A 84 -0.83 9.98 1.98
N SER A 85 -1.41 10.99 2.64
CA SER A 85 -1.66 12.31 2.04
C SER A 85 -0.38 12.95 1.46
N LYS A 86 0.79 12.60 2.01
CA LYS A 86 2.12 13.04 1.55
C LYS A 86 2.65 12.22 0.35
N HIS A 87 1.97 11.15 -0.04
CA HIS A 87 2.33 10.28 -1.16
C HIS A 87 1.22 10.24 -2.25
N PRO A 88 0.86 11.39 -2.85
CA PRO A 88 -0.29 11.51 -3.75
C PRO A 88 -0.18 10.64 -5.01
N SER A 89 1.03 10.33 -5.48
CA SER A 89 1.24 9.45 -6.63
C SER A 89 0.79 8.01 -6.36
N LEU A 90 1.06 7.49 -5.16
CA LEU A 90 0.64 6.15 -4.75
C LEU A 90 -0.87 6.11 -4.54
N LEU A 91 -1.46 7.15 -3.93
CA LEU A 91 -2.91 7.26 -3.77
C LEU A 91 -3.63 7.32 -5.13
N LYS A 92 -3.11 8.09 -6.08
CA LYS A 92 -3.68 8.18 -7.43
C LYS A 92 -3.63 6.82 -8.13
N HIS A 93 -2.49 6.14 -8.07
CA HIS A 93 -2.36 4.80 -8.64
C HIS A 93 -3.34 3.81 -7.99
N SER A 94 -3.38 3.77 -6.66
CA SER A 94 -4.30 2.91 -5.90
C SER A 94 -5.76 3.12 -6.32
N LYS A 95 -6.20 4.38 -6.38
CA LYS A 95 -7.56 4.72 -6.82
C LYS A 95 -7.82 4.28 -8.25
N SER A 96 -6.87 4.49 -9.17
CA SER A 96 -7.01 4.10 -10.57
C SER A 96 -7.18 2.59 -10.76
N VAL A 97 -6.44 1.79 -9.99
CA VAL A 97 -6.54 0.32 -10.05
C VAL A 97 -7.85 -0.14 -9.41
N LEU A 98 -8.20 0.38 -8.23
CA LEU A 98 -9.42 -0.02 -7.54
C LEU A 98 -10.71 0.50 -8.20
N SER A 99 -10.61 1.47 -9.13
CA SER A 99 -11.74 1.95 -9.93
C SER A 99 -11.95 1.17 -11.24
N LEU A 100 -11.23 0.09 -11.48
CA LEU A 100 -11.40 -0.71 -12.69
C LEU A 100 -12.79 -1.37 -12.70
N PRO A 101 -13.57 -1.26 -13.80
CA PRO A 101 -14.90 -1.87 -13.90
C PRO A 101 -14.90 -3.37 -13.60
N GLU A 102 -13.84 -4.07 -13.98
CA GLU A 102 -13.68 -5.50 -13.77
C GLU A 102 -13.57 -5.87 -12.28
N LEU A 103 -13.13 -4.93 -11.43
CA LEU A 103 -13.04 -5.12 -9.99
C LEU A 103 -14.32 -4.75 -9.25
N GLU A 104 -15.22 -3.96 -9.83
CA GLU A 104 -16.40 -3.39 -9.16
C GLU A 104 -17.23 -4.47 -8.44
N LYS A 105 -17.53 -5.57 -9.15
CA LYS A 105 -18.29 -6.69 -8.58
C LYS A 105 -17.58 -7.33 -7.39
N TYR A 106 -16.26 -7.49 -7.46
CA TYR A 106 -15.48 -8.07 -6.37
C TYR A 106 -15.40 -7.11 -5.19
N LEU A 107 -15.07 -5.84 -5.42
CA LEU A 107 -14.94 -4.83 -4.37
C LEU A 107 -16.26 -4.57 -3.63
N SER A 108 -17.39 -4.67 -4.33
CA SER A 108 -18.73 -4.48 -3.74
C SER A 108 -19.20 -5.67 -2.90
N SER A 109 -18.68 -6.87 -3.15
CA SER A 109 -19.12 -8.11 -2.50
C SER A 109 -18.07 -8.71 -1.56
N ARG A 110 -16.80 -8.27 -1.63
CA ARG A 110 -15.74 -8.80 -0.79
C ARG A 110 -16.03 -8.49 0.68
N PRO A 111 -15.72 -9.43 1.60
CA PRO A 111 -15.78 -9.14 3.02
C PRO A 111 -14.91 -7.92 3.36
N HIS A 112 -15.45 -6.99 4.13
CA HIS A 112 -14.63 -5.94 4.73
C HIS A 112 -13.79 -6.57 5.83
N SER A 113 -12.54 -6.85 5.48
CA SER A 113 -11.51 -7.22 6.41
C SER A 113 -10.40 -6.20 6.34
N LEU A 114 -9.95 -5.72 7.51
CA LEU A 114 -8.70 -4.96 7.64
C LEU A 114 -7.46 -5.83 7.34
N VAL A 115 -7.67 -7.11 7.01
CA VAL A 115 -6.68 -8.13 6.67
C VAL A 115 -7.17 -9.00 5.52
#